data_AF-A0A541BA38-F1
#
_entry.id   AF-A0A541BA38-F1
#
_cell.length_a   1.000
_cell.length_b   1.000
_cell.length_c   1.000
_cell.angle_alpha   90.00
_cell.angle_beta   90.00
_cell.angle_gamma   90.00
#
_symmetry.space_group_name_H-M   'P 1'
#
loop_
_entity.id
_entity.type
_entity.pdbx_description
1 polymer ?
#
loop_
_entity_poly.entity_id
_entity_poly.type
_entity_poly.pdbx_seq_one_letter_code
_entity_poly.pdbx_strand_id
1 'polypeptide(L)'
;MRGTGLAGQGHRRGASPHRRAISVLSLVAACLLALATSQTAKGEPAADTADTGFAIPFAGAPGYERLAPTLMTGSDQLNQPLGQQAADEIAGQIGLDRADVLSDSQYRDLVTGGGVGGNRDAAEVIDACTRILTNTNGRPLLSNVDGRPTPSVLASYGLYVNTGGLLESPANADAPTRQVNSLIAPGGFVGTWLRDNGASRSLIALYRSAYTVQAVYGFAAQQMSGTAQLVTNTKGGVNSEVGMSMAPPLWTVNFALLYILKPSLAAAMPAHWAPIPPAVADAVRSSPTGQVPFGDYASYFR
;
A
#
# COMPACT_ATOMS: atom_id res chain seq x y z
N MET A 1 -44.96 18.51 -63.32
CA MET A 1 -44.44 17.33 -64.05
C MET A 1 -42.96 17.21 -63.72
N ARG A 2 -42.61 16.45 -62.67
CA ARG A 2 -42.05 15.07 -62.72
C ARG A 2 -40.82 14.97 -63.61
N GLY A 3 -39.65 15.02 -62.97
CA GLY A 3 -38.39 14.47 -63.47
C GLY A 3 -37.83 13.48 -62.45
N THR A 4 -37.94 12.20 -62.77
CA THR A 4 -37.12 11.07 -62.29
C THR A 4 -35.65 11.35 -62.65
N GLY A 5 -34.63 11.21 -61.80
CA GLY A 5 -34.23 10.05 -61.01
C GLY A 5 -32.98 9.45 -61.66
N LEU A 6 -31.84 9.42 -60.97
CA LEU A 6 -30.79 8.40 -61.13
C LEU A 6 -29.77 8.50 -59.98
N ALA A 7 -29.36 7.32 -59.52
CA ALA A 7 -28.73 7.04 -58.25
C ALA A 7 -27.21 7.23 -58.25
N GLY A 8 -26.67 7.57 -57.08
CA GLY A 8 -25.25 7.43 -56.75
C GLY A 8 -25.09 6.96 -55.31
N GLN A 9 -24.91 5.65 -55.12
CA GLN A 9 -24.58 5.03 -53.84
C GLN A 9 -23.14 5.39 -53.45
N GLY A 10 -22.96 6.11 -52.34
CA GLY A 10 -21.68 6.28 -51.66
C GLY A 10 -21.69 5.59 -50.30
N HIS A 11 -21.31 4.32 -50.25
CA HIS A 11 -21.03 3.61 -49.01
C HIS A 11 -19.77 4.21 -48.34
N ARG A 12 -19.92 4.78 -47.13
CA ARG A 12 -18.79 5.04 -46.22
C ARG A 12 -18.80 4.01 -45.10
N ARG A 13 -17.84 3.08 -45.15
CA ARG A 13 -17.40 2.24 -44.03
C ARG A 13 -15.87 2.19 -44.00
N GLY A 14 -15.31 2.58 -42.85
CA GLY A 14 -14.08 2.03 -42.25
C GLY A 14 -12.73 2.34 -42.88
N ALA A 15 -11.86 3.03 -42.14
CA ALA A 15 -10.60 2.44 -41.65
C ALA A 15 -9.82 3.44 -40.76
N SER A 16 -9.32 2.90 -39.65
CA SER A 16 -8.64 3.50 -38.52
C SER A 16 -7.20 3.97 -38.83
N PRO A 17 -6.62 4.91 -38.07
CA PRO A 17 -5.18 4.94 -37.84
C PRO A 17 -4.86 4.27 -36.50
N HIS A 18 -4.18 3.12 -36.56
CA HIS A 18 -3.49 2.52 -35.41
C HIS A 18 -2.32 3.43 -35.01
N ARG A 19 -2.53 4.30 -34.00
CA ARG A 19 -1.43 4.77 -33.16
C ARG A 19 -1.16 3.69 -32.13
N ARG A 20 0.07 3.15 -32.15
CA ARG A 20 0.62 2.23 -31.15
C ARG A 20 0.60 2.90 -29.77
N ALA A 21 -0.51 2.76 -29.05
CA ALA A 21 -0.50 2.83 -27.60
C ALA A 21 0.01 1.47 -27.12
N ILE A 22 1.27 1.40 -26.72
CA ILE A 22 1.72 0.32 -25.85
C ILE A 22 1.07 0.62 -24.50
N SER A 23 -0.16 0.16 -24.33
CA SER A 23 -0.93 0.31 -23.10
C SER A 23 -0.17 -0.40 -21.97
N VAL A 24 0.03 0.29 -20.84
CA VAL A 24 0.60 -0.24 -19.60
C VAL A 24 -0.07 -1.56 -19.15
N LEU A 25 -1.31 -1.80 -19.57
CA LEU A 25 -2.03 -3.09 -19.47
C LEU A 25 -1.27 -4.29 -20.05
N SER A 26 -0.48 -4.10 -21.11
CA SER A 26 0.31 -5.18 -21.72
C SER A 26 1.49 -5.62 -20.86
N LEU A 27 2.04 -4.73 -20.02
CA LEU A 27 3.07 -5.10 -19.03
C LEU A 27 2.45 -5.84 -17.83
N VAL A 28 1.27 -5.40 -17.37
CA VAL A 28 0.53 -6.08 -16.28
C VAL A 28 0.12 -7.49 -16.68
N ALA A 29 -0.38 -7.68 -17.91
CA ALA A 29 -0.73 -8.99 -18.43
C ALA A 29 0.50 -9.90 -18.64
N ALA A 30 1.64 -9.35 -19.07
CA ALA A 30 2.87 -10.12 -19.23
C ALA A 30 3.46 -10.59 -17.88
N CYS A 31 3.39 -9.76 -16.82
CA CYS A 31 3.77 -10.18 -15.47
C CYS A 31 2.81 -11.27 -14.91
N LEU A 32 1.51 -11.18 -15.19
CA LEU A 32 0.53 -12.17 -14.73
C LEU A 32 0.66 -13.52 -15.47
N LEU A 33 1.00 -13.55 -16.77
CA LEU A 33 1.26 -14.80 -17.49
C LEU A 33 2.57 -15.49 -17.07
N ALA A 34 3.60 -14.72 -16.69
CA ALA A 34 4.84 -15.29 -16.14
C ALA A 34 4.60 -15.92 -14.75
N LEU A 35 3.67 -15.40 -13.95
CA LEU A 35 3.32 -15.95 -12.63
C LEU A 35 2.38 -17.18 -12.71
N ALA A 36 1.59 -17.31 -13.78
CA ALA A 36 0.69 -18.46 -13.98
C ALA A 36 1.39 -19.71 -14.55
N THR A 37 2.61 -19.59 -15.05
CA THR A 37 3.42 -20.71 -15.55
C THR A 37 4.41 -21.18 -14.49
N SER A 38 3.90 -21.67 -13.36
CA SER A 38 4.69 -22.51 -12.45
C SER A 38 4.93 -23.88 -13.10
N GLN A 39 5.72 -23.93 -14.16
CA GLN A 39 6.45 -25.16 -14.46
C GLN A 39 7.53 -25.30 -13.38
N THR A 40 7.57 -26.47 -12.77
CA THR A 40 8.60 -26.95 -11.85
C THR A 40 9.96 -27.03 -12.55
N ALA A 41 10.52 -25.88 -12.90
CA ALA A 41 11.93 -25.76 -13.20
C ALA A 41 12.65 -25.54 -11.87
N LYS A 42 13.53 -26.48 -11.50
CA LYS A 42 14.56 -26.27 -10.49
C LYS A 42 15.47 -25.14 -11.00
N GLY A 43 15.08 -23.89 -10.75
CA GLY A 43 15.91 -22.72 -10.96
C GLY A 43 16.96 -22.67 -9.86
N GLU A 44 18.23 -22.55 -10.26
CA GLU A 44 19.30 -22.15 -9.36
C GLU A 44 18.89 -20.88 -8.59
N PRO A 45 19.16 -20.81 -7.27
CA PRO A 45 18.84 -19.62 -6.50
C PRO A 45 19.57 -18.43 -7.14
N ALA A 46 18.81 -17.40 -7.50
CA ALA A 46 19.40 -16.12 -7.83
C ALA A 46 20.29 -15.71 -6.65
N ALA A 47 21.59 -15.66 -6.88
CA ALA A 47 22.55 -15.22 -5.89
C ALA A 47 22.11 -13.84 -5.36
N ASP A 48 22.06 -13.71 -4.03
CA ASP A 48 21.67 -12.51 -3.26
C ASP A 48 20.17 -12.21 -3.04
N THR A 49 19.25 -13.17 -3.09
CA THR A 49 17.92 -12.93 -2.47
C THR A 49 18.09 -12.87 -0.96
N ALA A 50 17.85 -11.70 -0.35
CA ALA A 50 17.87 -11.56 1.09
C ALA A 50 16.84 -12.52 1.70
N ASP A 51 17.27 -13.40 2.61
CA ASP A 51 16.37 -14.29 3.35
C ASP A 51 15.55 -13.48 4.36
N THR A 52 14.49 -12.85 3.84
CA THR A 52 13.50 -12.13 4.63
C THR A 52 12.47 -13.06 5.25
N GLY A 53 12.38 -14.31 4.80
CA GLY A 53 11.35 -15.27 5.17
C GLY A 53 10.00 -15.11 4.45
N PHE A 54 9.84 -14.10 3.58
CA PHE A 54 8.65 -13.94 2.76
C PHE A 54 8.81 -14.62 1.40
N ALA A 55 7.77 -15.30 0.92
CA ALA A 55 7.73 -15.85 -0.43
C ALA A 55 7.22 -14.80 -1.44
N ILE A 56 7.52 -14.96 -2.73
CA ILE A 56 6.91 -14.14 -3.79
C ILE A 56 5.38 -14.42 -3.83
N PRO A 57 4.51 -13.39 -3.92
CA PRO A 57 4.82 -11.97 -4.14
C PRO A 57 5.08 -11.14 -2.88
N PHE A 58 4.93 -11.71 -1.68
CA PHE A 58 5.11 -11.02 -0.40
C PHE A 58 6.54 -10.51 -0.17
N ALA A 59 7.55 -11.13 -0.76
CA ALA A 59 8.93 -10.62 -0.73
C ALA A 59 9.13 -9.33 -1.54
N GLY A 60 8.24 -9.05 -2.49
CA GLY A 60 8.34 -7.90 -3.38
C GLY A 60 9.35 -8.09 -4.52
N ALA A 61 9.66 -6.99 -5.20
CA ALA A 61 10.63 -6.99 -6.28
C ALA A 61 12.08 -7.20 -5.77
N PRO A 62 12.92 -7.97 -6.48
CA PRO A 62 14.31 -8.19 -6.09
C PRO A 62 15.10 -6.89 -5.92
N GLY A 63 15.92 -6.83 -4.87
CA GLY A 63 16.79 -5.71 -4.53
C GLY A 63 16.21 -4.72 -3.51
N TYR A 64 14.93 -4.85 -3.17
CA TYR A 64 14.23 -3.95 -2.24
C TYR A 64 13.78 -4.64 -0.95
N GLU A 65 13.98 -5.95 -0.82
CA GLU A 65 13.47 -6.77 0.28
C GLU A 65 14.02 -6.29 1.65
N ARG A 66 15.24 -5.74 1.64
CA ARG A 66 15.93 -5.21 2.84
C ARG A 66 15.44 -3.83 3.29
N LEU A 67 14.63 -3.14 2.49
CA LEU A 67 14.13 -1.79 2.82
C LEU A 67 12.88 -1.83 3.68
N ALA A 68 12.21 -2.97 3.72
CA ALA A 68 11.06 -3.23 4.58
C ALA A 68 11.49 -3.41 6.04
N PRO A 69 10.56 -3.27 7.01
CA PRO A 69 10.85 -3.48 8.41
C PRO A 69 11.34 -4.91 8.64
N THR A 70 12.24 -5.06 9.60
CA THR A 70 12.76 -6.36 10.01
C THR A 70 12.01 -6.88 11.23
N LEU A 71 12.10 -8.20 11.48
CA LEU A 71 11.58 -8.78 12.71
C LEU A 71 12.25 -8.12 13.92
N MET A 72 11.46 -7.72 14.91
CA MET A 72 11.99 -7.21 16.17
C MET A 72 12.88 -8.25 16.86
N THR A 73 13.92 -7.76 17.50
CA THR A 73 14.90 -8.54 18.28
C THR A 73 14.75 -8.34 19.79
N GLY A 74 13.98 -7.32 20.20
CA GLY A 74 13.69 -6.98 21.60
C GLY A 74 12.35 -6.26 21.73
N SER A 75 11.77 -6.30 22.93
CA SER A 75 10.46 -5.69 23.21
C SER A 75 10.47 -4.16 23.16
N ASP A 76 11.63 -3.54 23.36
CA ASP A 76 11.84 -2.08 23.25
C ASP A 76 11.63 -1.55 21.83
N GLN A 77 11.76 -2.42 20.82
CA GLN A 77 11.52 -2.12 19.41
C GLN A 77 10.03 -2.15 19.03
N LEU A 78 9.18 -2.74 19.89
CA LEU A 78 7.76 -2.90 19.59
C LEU A 78 7.10 -1.54 19.37
N ASN A 79 6.50 -1.37 18.20
CA ASN A 79 5.82 -0.16 17.74
C ASN A 79 6.69 1.10 17.73
N GLN A 80 8.02 0.99 17.71
CA GLN A 80 8.87 2.18 17.57
C GLN A 80 8.76 2.76 16.16
N PRO A 81 8.70 4.10 16.02
CA PRO A 81 8.77 4.75 14.73
C PRO A 81 10.16 4.59 14.11
N LEU A 82 10.22 4.56 12.78
CA LEU A 82 11.43 4.45 11.98
C LEU A 82 12.47 5.56 12.28
N GLY A 83 11.99 6.78 12.50
CA GLY A 83 12.82 7.96 12.67
C GLY A 83 13.24 8.61 11.35
N GLN A 84 13.57 9.89 11.42
CA GLN A 84 13.76 10.72 10.23
C GLN A 84 14.97 10.31 9.40
N GLN A 85 16.11 10.04 10.04
CA GLN A 85 17.34 9.65 9.33
C GLN A 85 17.13 8.37 8.51
N ALA A 86 16.58 7.32 9.13
CA ALA A 86 16.32 6.06 8.45
C ALA A 86 15.28 6.22 7.33
N ALA A 87 14.27 7.08 7.51
CA ALA A 87 13.35 7.40 6.43
C ALA A 87 14.05 8.05 5.24
N ASP A 88 14.92 9.04 5.44
CA ASP A 88 15.64 9.67 4.33
C ASP A 88 16.60 8.68 3.63
N GLU A 89 17.24 7.79 4.38
CA GLU A 89 18.12 6.74 3.84
C GLU A 89 17.34 5.71 2.99
N ILE A 90 16.15 5.29 3.44
CA ILE A 90 15.28 4.41 2.67
C ILE A 90 14.75 5.13 1.43
N ALA A 91 14.33 6.39 1.56
CA ALA A 91 13.87 7.20 0.44
C ALA A 91 14.93 7.28 -0.67
N GLY A 92 16.18 7.56 -0.32
CA GLY A 92 17.29 7.56 -1.29
C GLY A 92 17.48 6.22 -1.99
N GLN A 93 17.34 5.11 -1.27
CA GLN A 93 17.46 3.75 -1.83
C GLN A 93 16.30 3.36 -2.75
N ILE A 94 15.11 3.93 -2.56
CA ILE A 94 13.98 3.74 -3.47
C ILE A 94 13.91 4.78 -4.59
N GLY A 95 14.86 5.72 -4.66
CA GLY A 95 14.91 6.75 -5.70
C GLY A 95 14.04 7.97 -5.44
N LEU A 96 13.83 8.33 -4.18
CA LEU A 96 13.18 9.57 -3.74
C LEU A 96 14.17 10.48 -2.99
N ASP A 97 13.96 11.79 -3.09
CA ASP A 97 14.70 12.79 -2.32
C ASP A 97 13.75 13.76 -1.60
N ARG A 98 14.24 14.45 -0.56
CA ARG A 98 13.47 15.50 0.13
C ARG A 98 13.00 16.61 -0.81
N ALA A 99 13.71 16.88 -1.90
CA ALA A 99 13.31 17.87 -2.89
C ALA A 99 12.12 17.42 -3.77
N ASP A 100 11.70 16.15 -3.68
CA ASP A 100 10.59 15.60 -4.45
C ASP A 100 9.26 15.61 -3.67
N VAL A 101 9.28 15.96 -2.38
CA VAL A 101 8.08 15.97 -1.54
C VAL A 101 7.21 17.19 -1.78
N LEU A 102 5.95 17.13 -1.33
CA LEU A 102 5.06 18.28 -1.37
C LEU A 102 5.61 19.43 -0.51
N SER A 103 5.37 20.67 -0.93
CA SER A 103 5.54 21.81 -0.03
C SER A 103 4.58 21.71 1.15
N ASP A 104 4.87 22.40 2.26
CA ASP A 104 3.98 22.42 3.42
C ASP A 104 2.57 22.97 3.08
N SER A 105 2.47 23.89 2.11
CA SER A 105 1.17 24.39 1.65
C SER A 105 0.43 23.34 0.81
N GLN A 106 1.11 22.67 -0.12
CA GLN A 106 0.51 21.61 -0.94
C GLN A 106 0.06 20.43 -0.07
N TYR A 107 0.89 20.00 0.89
CA TYR A 107 0.52 18.98 1.85
C TYR A 107 -0.74 19.37 2.62
N ARG A 108 -0.77 20.58 3.17
CA ARG A 108 -1.94 21.10 3.92
C ARG A 108 -3.19 21.13 3.05
N ASP A 109 -3.09 21.65 1.83
CA ASP A 109 -4.23 21.73 0.92
C ASP A 109 -4.76 20.33 0.60
N LEU A 110 -3.88 19.36 0.29
CA LEU A 110 -4.29 18.00 -0.01
C LEU A 110 -5.02 17.33 1.16
N VAL A 111 -4.46 17.40 2.38
CA VAL A 111 -5.04 16.73 3.56
C VAL A 111 -6.25 17.46 4.16
N THR A 112 -6.56 18.67 3.68
CA THR A 112 -7.78 19.41 4.08
C THR A 112 -8.83 19.47 2.97
N GLY A 113 -8.55 18.85 1.81
CA GLY A 113 -9.44 18.88 0.64
C GLY A 113 -9.47 20.23 -0.07
N GLY A 114 -8.45 21.06 0.14
CA GLY A 114 -8.21 22.34 -0.54
C GLY A 114 -7.47 22.18 -1.87
N GLY A 115 -6.93 23.29 -2.36
CA GLY A 115 -6.30 23.37 -3.68
C GLY A 115 -7.29 23.30 -4.85
N VAL A 116 -6.77 23.40 -6.06
CA VAL A 116 -7.53 23.27 -7.31
C VAL A 116 -8.07 21.83 -7.41
N GLY A 117 -9.38 21.69 -7.62
CA GLY A 117 -10.04 20.40 -7.68
C GLY A 117 -10.12 19.66 -6.34
N GLY A 118 -9.93 20.36 -5.22
CA GLY A 118 -9.97 19.79 -3.87
C GLY A 118 -11.26 19.03 -3.54
N ASN A 119 -11.13 17.99 -2.72
CA ASN A 119 -12.22 17.10 -2.32
C ASN A 119 -12.02 16.69 -0.85
N ARG A 120 -13.00 17.00 0.01
CA ARG A 120 -12.93 16.72 1.45
C ARG A 120 -13.02 15.24 1.77
N ASP A 121 -13.91 14.50 1.12
CA ASP A 121 -14.07 13.06 1.33
C ASP A 121 -12.78 12.32 0.96
N ALA A 122 -12.13 12.71 -0.14
CA ALA A 122 -10.83 12.17 -0.52
C ALA A 122 -9.74 12.51 0.51
N ALA A 123 -9.75 13.74 1.04
CA ALA A 123 -8.80 14.18 2.06
C ALA A 123 -8.98 13.41 3.38
N GLU A 124 -10.22 13.15 3.80
CA GLU A 124 -10.54 12.32 4.98
C GLU A 124 -9.98 10.90 4.84
N VAL A 125 -10.11 10.28 3.66
CA VAL A 125 -9.52 8.96 3.39
C VAL A 125 -7.99 9.03 3.48
N ILE A 126 -7.34 10.04 2.90
CA ILE A 126 -5.89 10.21 2.92
C ILE A 126 -5.36 10.43 4.34
N ASP A 127 -6.03 11.28 5.13
CA ASP A 127 -5.66 11.51 6.53
C ASP A 127 -5.80 10.23 7.35
N ALA A 128 -6.92 9.50 7.19
CA ALA A 128 -7.13 8.23 7.87
C ALA A 128 -6.04 7.20 7.52
N CYS A 129 -5.64 7.11 6.25
CA CYS A 129 -4.52 6.26 5.83
C CYS A 129 -3.23 6.62 6.57
N THR A 130 -2.92 7.92 6.63
CA THR A 130 -1.72 8.43 7.28
C THR A 130 -1.71 8.08 8.77
N ARG A 131 -2.84 8.22 9.46
CA ARG A 131 -2.97 7.88 10.89
C ARG A 131 -2.82 6.37 11.13
N ILE A 132 -3.42 5.54 10.27
CA ILE A 132 -3.33 4.07 10.38
C ILE A 132 -1.88 3.59 10.18
N LEU A 133 -1.23 4.06 9.11
CA LEU A 133 0.13 3.62 8.76
C LEU A 133 1.22 4.15 9.71
N THR A 134 0.90 5.17 10.51
CA THR A 134 1.78 5.75 11.52
C THR A 134 1.35 5.46 12.95
N ASN A 135 0.60 4.36 13.18
CA ASN A 135 0.13 3.93 14.50
C ASN A 135 1.25 3.32 15.38
N THR A 136 2.28 4.11 15.64
CA THR A 136 3.46 3.79 16.45
C THR A 136 3.41 4.46 17.82
N ASN A 137 4.41 4.20 18.67
CA ASN A 137 4.56 4.86 19.96
C ASN A 137 4.54 6.39 19.79
N GLY A 138 3.72 7.07 20.61
CA GLY A 138 3.44 8.51 20.51
C GLY A 138 2.31 8.88 19.53
N ARG A 139 1.74 7.91 18.79
CA ARG A 139 0.65 8.12 17.82
C ARG A 139 -0.46 7.05 17.97
N PRO A 140 -1.10 6.96 19.15
CA PRO A 140 -2.18 6.00 19.34
C PRO A 140 -3.39 6.35 18.46
N LEU A 141 -4.06 5.32 17.95
CA LEU A 141 -5.41 5.45 17.39
C LEU A 141 -6.42 5.32 18.51
N LEU A 142 -7.45 6.16 18.47
CA LEU A 142 -8.58 6.08 19.39
C LEU A 142 -9.74 5.37 18.69
N SER A 143 -10.23 4.33 19.34
CA SER A 143 -11.34 3.51 18.86
C SER A 143 -12.42 3.40 19.93
N ASN A 144 -13.68 3.21 19.52
CA ASN A 144 -14.75 2.89 20.44
C ASN A 144 -14.78 1.37 20.70
N VAL A 145 -14.27 0.93 21.85
CA VAL A 145 -14.24 -0.48 22.25
C VAL A 145 -15.21 -0.65 23.41
N ASP A 146 -16.28 -1.42 23.21
CA ASP A 146 -17.33 -1.67 24.21
C ASP A 146 -17.93 -0.38 24.80
N GLY A 147 -18.13 0.64 23.95
CA GLY A 147 -18.66 1.94 24.36
C GLY A 147 -17.64 2.88 24.99
N ARG A 148 -16.34 2.53 25.02
CA ARG A 148 -15.28 3.31 25.66
C ARG A 148 -14.20 3.72 24.66
N PRO A 149 -13.81 5.02 24.62
CA PRO A 149 -12.63 5.46 23.88
C PRO A 149 -11.38 4.74 24.40
N THR A 150 -10.76 3.94 23.55
CA THR A 150 -9.61 3.09 23.90
C THR A 150 -8.45 3.39 22.95
N PRO A 151 -7.28 3.81 23.47
CA PRO A 151 -6.09 3.98 22.66
C PRO A 151 -5.46 2.62 22.31
N SER A 152 -4.98 2.48 21.08
CA SER A 152 -4.23 1.31 20.62
C SER A 152 -3.01 1.71 19.78
N VAL A 153 -1.96 0.90 19.86
CA VAL A 153 -0.72 1.02 19.07
C VAL A 153 -0.33 -0.37 18.61
N LEU A 154 -0.55 -0.67 17.33
CA LEU A 154 -0.44 -2.03 16.79
C LEU A 154 0.33 -2.12 15.45
N ALA A 155 0.96 -1.03 15.01
CA ALA A 155 1.58 -0.98 13.69
C ALA A 155 2.66 -2.05 13.46
N SER A 156 3.44 -2.44 14.48
CA SER A 156 4.45 -3.51 14.33
C SER A 156 3.82 -4.87 14.02
N TYR A 157 2.59 -5.12 14.44
CA TYR A 157 1.88 -6.36 14.08
C TYR A 157 1.30 -6.32 12.66
N GLY A 158 1.38 -5.17 11.98
CA GLY A 158 0.64 -4.94 10.75
C GLY A 158 -0.87 -4.90 10.96
N LEU A 159 -1.32 -4.51 12.16
CA LEU A 159 -2.73 -4.42 12.52
C LEU A 159 -3.08 -3.02 13.03
N TYR A 160 -4.36 -2.70 13.06
CA TYR A 160 -4.90 -1.52 13.75
C TYR A 160 -6.31 -1.80 14.26
N VAL A 161 -6.81 -0.93 15.13
CA VAL A 161 -8.22 -0.97 15.56
C VAL A 161 -8.96 0.15 14.86
N ASN A 162 -10.01 -0.19 14.11
CA ASN A 162 -10.84 0.82 13.45
C ASN A 162 -11.72 1.59 14.45
N THR A 163 -12.40 2.63 13.99
CA THR A 163 -13.19 3.52 14.87
C THR A 163 -14.32 2.80 15.60
N GLY A 164 -14.83 1.70 15.03
CA GLY A 164 -15.86 0.83 15.60
C GLY A 164 -15.35 -0.21 16.59
N GLY A 165 -14.04 -0.23 16.88
CA GLY A 165 -13.45 -1.16 17.86
C GLY A 165 -13.12 -2.55 17.30
N LEU A 166 -13.10 -2.72 15.97
CA LEU A 166 -12.67 -3.97 15.34
C LEU A 166 -11.17 -3.92 15.02
N LEU A 167 -10.47 -5.00 15.36
CA LEU A 167 -9.08 -5.25 15.01
C LEU A 167 -8.99 -5.81 13.60
N GLU A 168 -8.10 -5.25 12.77
CA GLU A 168 -7.92 -5.69 11.39
C GLU A 168 -6.56 -5.30 10.80
N SER A 169 -6.23 -5.88 9.65
CA SER A 169 -5.08 -5.47 8.82
C SER A 169 -5.39 -4.16 8.09
N PRO A 170 -4.43 -3.22 7.95
CA PRO A 170 -4.58 -2.07 7.04
C PRO A 170 -4.84 -2.47 5.58
N ALA A 171 -4.61 -3.72 5.19
CA ALA A 171 -4.95 -4.18 3.85
C ALA A 171 -6.39 -4.73 3.72
N ASN A 172 -7.19 -4.73 4.80
CA ASN A 172 -8.60 -5.15 4.78
C ASN A 172 -9.39 -4.36 3.73
N ALA A 173 -10.39 -5.00 3.10
CA ALA A 173 -11.24 -4.44 2.06
C ALA A 173 -11.91 -3.12 2.45
N ASP A 174 -12.31 -2.97 3.72
CA ASP A 174 -13.01 -1.79 4.23
C ASP A 174 -12.07 -0.74 4.84
N ALA A 175 -10.80 -1.06 5.09
CA ALA A 175 -9.83 -0.13 5.63
C ALA A 175 -9.59 1.06 4.67
N PRO A 176 -9.46 2.31 5.18
CA PRO A 176 -9.15 3.47 4.34
C PRO A 176 -7.90 3.28 3.46
N THR A 177 -6.89 2.60 3.99
CA THR A 177 -5.64 2.20 3.32
C THR A 177 -5.84 1.25 2.14
N ARG A 178 -7.01 0.62 2.02
CA ARG A 178 -7.43 -0.14 0.84
C ARG A 178 -8.32 0.69 -0.09
N GLN A 179 -9.20 1.51 0.47
CA GLN A 179 -10.10 2.40 -0.29
C GLN A 179 -9.32 3.46 -1.09
N VAL A 180 -8.19 3.93 -0.55
CA VAL A 180 -7.31 4.92 -1.19
C VAL A 180 -6.78 4.46 -2.55
N ASN A 181 -6.75 3.15 -2.83
CA ASN A 181 -6.34 2.60 -4.12
C ASN A 181 -7.12 3.21 -5.30
N SER A 182 -8.40 3.54 -5.09
CA SER A 182 -9.22 4.24 -6.10
C SER A 182 -8.77 5.68 -6.35
N LEU A 183 -8.26 6.36 -5.33
CA LEU A 183 -7.79 7.75 -5.39
C LEU A 183 -6.41 7.87 -6.04
N ILE A 184 -5.54 6.88 -5.81
CA ILE A 184 -4.17 6.85 -6.34
C ILE A 184 -4.04 6.09 -7.67
N ALA A 185 -5.11 5.44 -8.13
CA ALA A 185 -5.12 4.77 -9.43
C ALA A 185 -4.71 5.74 -10.55
N PRO A 186 -4.12 5.25 -11.66
CA PRO A 186 -3.83 6.08 -12.81
C PRO A 186 -5.08 6.83 -13.30
N GLY A 187 -5.00 8.17 -13.34
CA GLY A 187 -6.14 9.03 -13.68
C GLY A 187 -7.10 9.35 -12.52
N GLY A 188 -6.85 8.79 -11.34
CA GLY A 188 -7.58 9.07 -10.11
C GLY A 188 -7.31 10.46 -9.53
N PHE A 189 -8.01 10.75 -8.42
CA PHE A 189 -8.01 12.05 -7.74
C PHE A 189 -6.59 12.55 -7.45
N VAL A 190 -5.74 11.76 -6.80
CA VAL A 190 -4.43 12.21 -6.33
C VAL A 190 -3.54 12.62 -7.50
N GLY A 191 -3.51 11.82 -8.56
CA GLY A 191 -2.70 12.14 -9.75
C GLY A 191 -3.16 13.42 -10.46
N THR A 192 -4.47 13.66 -10.52
CA THR A 192 -5.03 14.89 -11.11
C THR A 192 -4.76 16.10 -10.22
N TRP A 193 -5.06 16.00 -8.93
CA TRP A 193 -4.82 17.05 -7.96
C TRP A 193 -3.33 17.48 -7.94
N LEU A 194 -2.39 16.54 -7.96
CA LEU A 194 -0.96 16.85 -7.98
C LEU A 194 -0.55 17.64 -9.23
N ARG A 195 -1.13 17.36 -10.40
CA ARG A 195 -0.83 18.12 -11.62
C ARG A 195 -1.39 19.54 -11.55
N ASP A 196 -2.63 19.66 -11.11
CA ASP A 196 -3.36 20.93 -11.09
C ASP A 196 -2.84 21.90 -10.01
N ASN A 197 -2.17 21.38 -8.98
CA ASN A 197 -1.60 22.16 -7.88
C ASN A 197 -0.07 22.30 -7.94
N GLY A 198 0.52 22.13 -9.12
CA GLY A 198 1.96 22.37 -9.35
C GLY A 198 2.89 21.33 -8.71
N ALA A 199 2.39 20.18 -8.28
CA ALA A 199 3.14 19.08 -7.68
C ALA A 199 3.50 17.97 -8.69
N SER A 200 3.56 18.31 -9.98
CA SER A 200 3.93 17.36 -11.05
C SER A 200 5.30 16.72 -10.83
N ARG A 201 6.26 17.45 -10.23
CA ARG A 201 7.58 16.91 -9.88
C ARG A 201 7.45 15.74 -8.91
N SER A 202 6.69 15.91 -7.83
CA SER A 202 6.45 14.87 -6.83
C SER A 202 5.79 13.64 -7.43
N LEU A 203 4.82 13.84 -8.33
CA LEU A 203 4.17 12.75 -9.05
C LEU A 203 5.16 11.99 -9.95
N ILE A 204 6.01 12.71 -10.69
CA ILE A 204 7.03 12.09 -11.55
C ILE A 204 8.06 11.33 -10.73
N ALA A 205 8.52 11.90 -9.60
CA ALA A 205 9.46 11.25 -8.71
C ALA A 205 8.87 9.95 -8.14
N LEU A 206 7.62 9.98 -7.66
CA LEU A 206 6.92 8.79 -7.18
C LEU A 206 6.91 7.68 -8.25
N TYR A 207 6.51 7.99 -9.49
CA TYR A 207 6.47 6.98 -10.55
C TYR A 207 7.84 6.51 -11.05
N ARG A 208 8.91 7.29 -10.83
CA ARG A 208 10.29 6.89 -11.14
C ARG A 208 10.94 6.07 -10.02
N SER A 209 10.39 6.15 -8.81
CA SER A 209 10.86 5.41 -7.64
C SER A 209 10.48 3.93 -7.68
N ALA A 210 10.93 3.18 -6.67
CA ALA A 210 10.55 1.78 -6.46
C ALA A 210 9.03 1.57 -6.27
N TYR A 211 8.25 2.64 -5.99
CA TYR A 211 6.79 2.58 -5.90
C TYR A 211 6.17 1.83 -7.09
N THR A 212 6.56 2.15 -8.32
CA THR A 212 5.92 1.58 -9.52
C THR A 212 6.11 0.07 -9.62
N VAL A 213 7.32 -0.42 -9.31
CA VAL A 213 7.60 -1.86 -9.37
C VAL A 213 6.99 -2.59 -8.17
N GLN A 214 7.07 -2.01 -6.97
CA GLN A 214 6.52 -2.62 -5.76
C GLN A 214 4.99 -2.66 -5.76
N ALA A 215 4.32 -1.67 -6.38
CA ALA A 215 2.87 -1.65 -6.49
C ALA A 215 2.30 -2.89 -7.20
N VAL A 216 3.02 -3.44 -8.19
CA VAL A 216 2.61 -4.67 -8.89
C VAL A 216 2.62 -5.87 -7.93
N TYR A 217 3.68 -6.00 -7.13
CA TYR A 217 3.80 -7.07 -6.13
C TYR A 217 2.80 -6.87 -4.98
N GLY A 218 2.61 -5.63 -4.52
CA GLY A 218 1.64 -5.31 -3.47
C GLY A 218 0.23 -5.66 -3.88
N PHE A 219 -0.15 -5.36 -5.13
CA PHE A 219 -1.45 -5.72 -5.68
C PHE A 219 -1.64 -7.25 -5.77
N ALA A 220 -0.64 -7.98 -6.29
CA ALA A 220 -0.68 -9.44 -6.36
C ALA A 220 -0.78 -10.07 -4.97
N ALA A 221 0.01 -9.56 -4.02
CA ALA A 221 0.02 -10.01 -2.64
C ALA A 221 -1.35 -9.77 -1.97
N GLN A 222 -2.00 -8.62 -2.21
CA GLN A 222 -3.31 -8.30 -1.63
C GLN A 222 -4.41 -9.22 -2.17
N GLN A 223 -4.27 -9.73 -3.40
CA GLN A 223 -5.20 -10.74 -3.93
C GLN A 223 -4.96 -12.11 -3.32
N MET A 224 -3.69 -12.47 -3.07
CA MET A 224 -3.32 -13.79 -2.53
C MET A 224 -3.59 -13.94 -1.03
N SER A 225 -3.47 -12.86 -0.24
CA SER A 225 -3.70 -12.91 1.21
C SER A 225 -5.16 -13.13 1.64
N GLY A 226 -6.11 -13.15 0.69
CA GLY A 226 -7.53 -13.38 0.97
C GLY A 226 -8.13 -12.32 1.89
N THR A 227 -9.22 -12.65 2.59
CA THR A 227 -9.94 -11.67 3.42
C THR A 227 -9.17 -11.26 4.67
N ALA A 228 -8.46 -12.20 5.29
CA ALA A 228 -7.72 -11.96 6.54
C ALA A 228 -6.58 -10.95 6.38
N GLN A 229 -6.02 -10.85 5.17
CA GLN A 229 -4.93 -9.92 4.86
C GLN A 229 -3.76 -10.05 5.85
N LEU A 230 -3.44 -11.31 6.18
CA LEU A 230 -2.28 -11.75 6.94
C LEU A 230 -1.31 -12.47 5.99
N VAL A 231 -0.03 -12.50 6.35
CA VAL A 231 1.01 -13.18 5.60
C VAL A 231 1.93 -13.98 6.51
N THR A 232 2.35 -15.15 6.03
CA THR A 232 3.31 -16.01 6.71
C THR A 232 4.74 -15.57 6.39
N ASN A 233 5.55 -15.41 7.43
CA ASN A 233 6.99 -15.30 7.38
C ASN A 233 7.62 -16.61 7.86
N THR A 234 8.64 -17.11 7.18
CA THR A 234 9.26 -18.43 7.43
C THR A 234 10.73 -18.34 7.83
N LYS A 235 11.21 -17.13 8.16
CA LYS A 235 12.63 -16.87 8.41
C LYS A 235 13.15 -17.74 9.56
N GLY A 236 14.31 -18.36 9.37
CA GLY A 236 14.91 -19.24 10.38
C GLY A 236 14.12 -20.54 10.62
N GLY A 237 13.24 -20.94 9.69
CA GLY A 237 12.45 -22.17 9.79
C GLY A 237 11.25 -22.06 10.74
N VAL A 238 10.92 -20.85 11.20
CA VAL A 238 9.78 -20.60 12.09
C VAL A 238 8.67 -19.91 11.29
N ASN A 239 7.46 -20.47 11.34
CA ASN A 239 6.28 -19.85 10.75
C ASN A 239 5.73 -18.80 11.73
N SER A 240 5.81 -17.54 11.33
CA SER A 240 5.25 -16.39 12.03
C SER A 240 4.24 -15.68 11.14
N GLU A 241 3.22 -15.08 11.74
CA GLU A 241 2.14 -14.42 11.01
C GLU A 241 2.17 -12.94 11.31
N VAL A 242 2.03 -12.12 10.29
CA VAL A 242 2.04 -10.66 10.40
C VAL A 242 1.01 -10.07 9.46
N GLY A 243 0.49 -8.90 9.81
CA GLY A 243 -0.41 -8.17 8.91
C GLY A 243 0.30 -7.82 7.62
N MET A 244 -0.42 -7.96 6.51
CA MET A 244 0.12 -7.84 5.16
C MET A 244 0.77 -6.47 4.88
N SER A 245 0.40 -5.42 5.61
CA SER A 245 1.04 -4.10 5.51
C SER A 245 2.53 -4.10 5.87
N MET A 246 3.03 -5.10 6.59
CA MET A 246 4.44 -5.29 6.92
C MET A 246 5.21 -6.08 5.85
N ALA A 247 4.51 -6.69 4.88
CA ALA A 247 5.17 -7.35 3.76
C ALA A 247 5.91 -6.30 2.90
N PRO A 248 7.16 -6.58 2.48
CA PRO A 248 7.99 -5.64 1.75
C PRO A 248 7.34 -4.79 0.65
N PRO A 249 6.56 -5.35 -0.29
CA PRO A 249 6.01 -4.55 -1.37
C PRO A 249 4.97 -3.54 -0.88
N LEU A 250 4.09 -3.95 0.03
CA LEU A 250 3.03 -3.09 0.53
C LEU A 250 3.59 -2.04 1.50
N TRP A 251 4.55 -2.41 2.34
CA TRP A 251 5.24 -1.47 3.21
C TRP A 251 5.97 -0.40 2.38
N THR A 252 6.71 -0.80 1.34
CA THR A 252 7.48 0.14 0.49
C THR A 252 6.57 1.09 -0.29
N VAL A 253 5.43 0.58 -0.79
CA VAL A 253 4.41 1.41 -1.44
C VAL A 253 3.86 2.46 -0.48
N ASN A 254 3.46 2.05 0.72
CA ASN A 254 2.95 2.94 1.76
C ASN A 254 4.00 3.97 2.18
N PHE A 255 5.25 3.54 2.34
CA PHE A 255 6.39 4.40 2.65
C PHE A 255 6.59 5.48 1.59
N ALA A 256 6.65 5.11 0.30
CA ALA A 256 6.86 6.05 -0.80
C ALA A 256 5.74 7.10 -0.87
N LEU A 257 4.49 6.68 -0.68
CA LEU A 257 3.34 7.58 -0.64
C LEU A 257 3.44 8.57 0.52
N LEU A 258 3.70 8.08 1.75
CA LEU A 258 3.83 8.95 2.92
C LEU A 258 5.03 9.90 2.81
N TYR A 259 6.16 9.43 2.26
CA TYR A 259 7.37 10.24 2.12
C TYR A 259 7.14 11.41 1.16
N ILE A 260 6.51 11.15 0.00
CA ILE A 260 6.13 12.20 -0.96
C ILE A 260 5.18 13.22 -0.33
N LEU A 261 4.24 12.79 0.51
CA LEU A 261 3.35 13.70 1.23
C LEU A 261 4.16 14.60 2.18
N LYS A 262 4.95 13.99 3.07
CA LYS A 262 5.83 14.67 4.02
C LYS A 262 6.80 13.66 4.67
N PRO A 263 8.13 13.87 4.65
CA PRO A 263 9.10 12.91 5.19
C PRO A 263 8.84 12.47 6.64
N SER A 264 8.34 13.38 7.48
CA SER A 264 8.03 13.10 8.88
C SER A 264 6.90 12.07 9.07
N LEU A 265 6.07 11.83 8.05
CA LEU A 265 5.03 10.78 8.08
C LEU A 265 5.64 9.40 7.85
N ALA A 266 6.50 9.27 6.83
CA ALA A 266 7.24 8.04 6.58
C ALA A 266 8.17 7.69 7.76
N ALA A 267 8.79 8.69 8.38
CA ALA A 267 9.57 8.55 9.61
C ALA A 267 8.76 8.02 10.81
N ALA A 268 7.43 8.14 10.77
CA ALA A 268 6.53 7.64 11.81
C ALA A 268 5.94 6.26 11.50
N MET A 269 6.32 5.62 10.40
CA MET A 269 5.99 4.21 10.15
C MET A 269 6.73 3.29 11.14
N PRO A 270 6.23 2.06 11.40
CA PRO A 270 6.92 1.13 12.29
C PRO A 270 8.29 0.73 11.72
N ALA A 271 9.32 0.80 12.57
CA ALA A 271 10.70 0.42 12.23
C ALA A 271 10.88 -1.11 12.09
N HIS A 272 10.11 -1.85 12.88
CA HIS A 272 10.19 -3.30 13.00
C HIS A 272 8.80 -3.92 13.01
N TRP A 273 8.70 -5.16 12.54
CA TRP A 273 7.50 -5.97 12.67
C TRP A 273 7.61 -6.98 13.81
N ALA A 274 6.46 -7.39 14.34
CA ALA A 274 6.31 -8.40 15.38
C ALA A 274 5.30 -9.47 14.94
N PRO A 275 5.49 -10.74 15.31
CA PRO A 275 4.50 -11.77 15.03
C PRO A 275 3.19 -11.46 15.76
N ILE A 276 2.08 -11.60 15.05
CA ILE A 276 0.74 -11.55 15.63
C ILE A 276 0.61 -12.75 16.60
N PRO A 277 0.09 -12.54 17.83
CA PRO A 277 -0.19 -13.63 18.75
C PRO A 277 -1.07 -14.71 18.07
N PRO A 278 -0.71 -16.02 18.14
CA PRO A 278 -1.37 -17.05 17.34
C PRO A 278 -2.90 -17.09 17.47
N ALA A 279 -3.42 -16.96 18.70
CA ALA A 279 -4.86 -16.92 18.95
C ALA A 279 -5.57 -15.78 18.21
N VAL A 280 -4.91 -14.63 18.06
CA VAL A 280 -5.44 -13.47 17.32
C VAL A 280 -5.38 -13.73 15.81
N ALA A 281 -4.25 -14.27 15.31
CA ALA A 281 -4.11 -14.60 13.90
C ALA A 281 -5.16 -15.62 13.43
N ASP A 282 -5.42 -16.65 14.24
CA ASP A 282 -6.42 -17.68 13.96
C ASP A 282 -7.84 -17.12 13.98
N ALA A 283 -8.14 -16.22 14.92
CA ALA A 283 -9.43 -15.55 14.98
C ALA A 283 -9.67 -14.65 13.74
N VAL A 284 -8.67 -13.87 13.34
CA VAL A 284 -8.74 -13.02 12.14
C VAL A 284 -8.90 -13.87 10.88
N ARG A 285 -8.20 -15.01 10.74
CA ARG A 285 -8.39 -15.94 9.60
C ARG A 285 -9.77 -16.57 9.55
N SER A 286 -10.30 -16.92 10.71
CA SER A 286 -11.62 -17.57 10.82
C SER A 286 -12.77 -16.57 10.63
N SER A 287 -12.50 -15.26 10.73
CA SER A 287 -13.49 -14.22 10.52
C SER A 287 -13.85 -14.09 9.04
N PRO A 288 -15.16 -14.12 8.69
CA PRO A 288 -15.62 -13.89 7.33
C PRO A 288 -15.21 -12.54 6.73
N THR A 289 -14.91 -11.55 7.57
CA THR A 289 -14.50 -10.21 7.16
C THR A 289 -13.02 -9.92 7.42
N GLY A 290 -12.27 -10.85 8.03
CA GLY A 290 -10.89 -10.57 8.45
C GLY A 290 -10.80 -9.58 9.61
N GLN A 291 -11.89 -9.42 10.37
CA GLN A 291 -11.99 -8.49 11.49
C GLN A 291 -12.49 -9.22 12.74
N VAL A 292 -12.00 -8.82 13.91
CA VAL A 292 -12.46 -9.36 15.20
C VAL A 292 -12.65 -8.24 16.22
N PRO A 293 -13.55 -8.37 17.21
CA PRO A 293 -13.71 -7.37 18.27
C PRO A 293 -12.41 -7.20 19.05
N PHE A 294 -11.83 -6.00 19.08
CA PHE A 294 -10.54 -5.79 19.75
C PHE A 294 -10.61 -6.05 21.27
N GLY A 295 -11.76 -5.76 21.90
CA GLY A 295 -11.96 -5.97 23.34
C GLY A 295 -11.65 -7.39 23.80
N ASP A 296 -12.01 -8.39 22.97
CA ASP A 296 -11.79 -9.82 23.26
C ASP A 296 -10.31 -10.22 23.19
N TYR A 297 -9.50 -9.48 22.42
CA TYR A 297 -8.11 -9.82 22.11
C TYR A 297 -7.07 -8.83 22.66
N ALA A 298 -7.49 -7.71 23.26
CA ALA A 298 -6.60 -6.65 23.71
C ALA A 298 -5.54 -7.12 24.72
N SER A 299 -5.81 -8.18 25.48
CA SER A 299 -4.86 -8.75 26.45
C SER A 299 -3.64 -9.43 25.81
N TYR A 300 -3.72 -9.82 24.54
CA TYR A 300 -2.63 -10.48 23.81
C TYR A 300 -1.53 -9.52 23.32
N PHE A 301 -1.76 -8.21 23.39
CA PHE A 301 -0.86 -7.16 22.89
C PHE A 301 -0.15 -6.38 24.01
N ARG A 302 -0.07 -6.96 25.23
CA ARG A 302 0.52 -6.34 26.41
C ARG A 302 1.96 -6.78 26.65
#